data_AF-A0A2G9MY78-F1
#
_entry.id   AF-A0A2G9MY78-F1
#
_cell.length_a   1.000
_cell.length_b   1.000
_cell.length_c   1.000
_cell.angle_alpha   90.00
_cell.angle_beta   90.00
_cell.angle_gamma   90.00
#
_symmetry.space_group_name_H-M   'P 1'
#
loop_
_entity.id
_entity.type
_entity.pdbx_description
1 polymer ?
#
loop_
_entity_poly.entity_id
_entity_poly.type
_entity_poly.pdbx_seq_one_letter_code
_entity_poly.pdbx_strand_id
1 'polypeptide(L)'
;MIQRDRHAEVMAVLALIACTLEKMAKEIRNMQRPEIGELSEPYESKQVGSSTMPHKRNPHKSERICSLARILRANVLVALENISLEHERDLTNSANERYIFPSSFITLDYMLKQTQYILWGLQINKEQISHNLELTKGLFLAERVMITLTKKGMGRQEAHELVRVCSQEAYSKGIHLQKVLEANKECKKLLSLHELKELFDPSTYIGQAEKLVEKSVKE
;
A
#
# COMPACT_ATOMS: atom_id res chain seq x y z
N MET A 1 3.49 -31.67 -32.25
CA MET A 1 3.99 -30.27 -32.19
C MET A 1 3.36 -29.60 -30.97
N ILE A 2 4.12 -28.88 -30.14
CA ILE A 2 3.54 -28.13 -29.01
C ILE A 2 3.38 -26.67 -29.45
N GLN A 3 2.13 -26.21 -29.50
CA GLN A 3 1.77 -24.83 -29.84
C GLN A 3 2.29 -23.84 -28.79
N ARG A 4 2.63 -22.62 -29.22
CA ARG A 4 3.33 -21.62 -28.40
C ARG A 4 2.44 -20.69 -27.59
N ASP A 5 1.14 -20.71 -27.84
CA ASP A 5 0.10 -20.13 -26.97
C ASP A 5 0.26 -20.57 -25.51
N ARG A 6 0.53 -21.86 -25.27
CA ARG A 6 0.76 -22.41 -23.93
C ARG A 6 1.98 -21.81 -23.23
N HIS A 7 3.02 -21.46 -23.99
CA HIS A 7 4.23 -20.87 -23.43
C HIS A 7 4.02 -19.38 -23.14
N ALA A 8 3.30 -18.69 -24.03
CA ALA A 8 2.87 -17.31 -23.80
C ALA A 8 1.98 -17.18 -22.56
N GLU A 9 1.04 -18.12 -22.35
CA GLU A 9 0.21 -18.18 -21.15
C GLU A 9 1.06 -18.29 -19.88
N VAL A 10 2.00 -19.25 -19.83
CA VAL A 10 2.91 -19.40 -18.68
C VAL A 10 3.70 -18.11 -18.44
N MET A 11 4.28 -17.51 -19.49
CA MET A 11 5.04 -16.27 -19.37
C MET A 11 4.18 -15.10 -18.87
N ALA A 12 2.93 -15.01 -19.31
CA ALA A 12 1.97 -14.03 -18.81
C ALA A 12 1.67 -14.24 -17.32
N VAL A 13 1.46 -15.49 -16.88
CA VAL A 13 1.26 -15.81 -15.45
C VAL A 13 2.48 -15.41 -14.61
N LEU A 14 3.70 -15.73 -15.05
CA LEU A 14 4.93 -15.31 -14.35
C LEU A 14 5.00 -13.79 -14.21
N ALA A 15 4.68 -13.05 -15.28
CA ALA A 15 4.66 -11.60 -15.25
C ALA A 15 3.56 -11.02 -14.34
N LEU A 16 2.38 -11.63 -14.28
CA LEU A 16 1.30 -11.22 -13.37
C LEU A 16 1.68 -11.41 -11.89
N ILE A 17 2.35 -12.52 -11.56
CA ILE A 17 2.90 -12.72 -10.21
C ILE A 17 3.91 -11.60 -9.92
N ALA A 18 4.85 -11.34 -10.84
CA ALA A 18 5.85 -10.28 -10.68
C ALA A 18 5.23 -8.88 -10.50
N CYS A 19 4.14 -8.56 -11.21
CA CYS A 19 3.38 -7.32 -11.01
C CYS A 19 2.78 -7.22 -9.61
N THR A 20 2.26 -8.33 -9.07
CA THR A 20 1.75 -8.38 -7.70
C THR A 20 2.87 -8.13 -6.68
N LEU A 21 4.04 -8.74 -6.87
CA LEU A 21 5.22 -8.51 -6.02
C LEU A 21 5.71 -7.05 -6.12
N GLU A 22 5.71 -6.46 -7.33
CA GLU A 22 6.05 -5.04 -7.52
C GLU A 22 5.06 -4.12 -6.79
N LYS A 23 3.76 -4.44 -6.80
CA LYS A 23 2.74 -3.68 -6.05
C LYS A 23 3.07 -3.65 -4.56
N MET A 24 3.37 -4.80 -3.96
CA MET A 24 3.76 -4.90 -2.55
C MET A 24 5.06 -4.14 -2.26
N ALA A 25 6.09 -4.34 -3.08
CA ALA A 25 7.38 -3.67 -2.95
C ALA A 25 7.26 -2.14 -3.07
N LYS A 26 6.41 -1.65 -3.98
CA LYS A 26 6.16 -0.20 -4.14
C LYS A 26 5.51 0.40 -2.90
N GLU A 27 4.62 -0.33 -2.25
CA GLU A 27 3.99 0.11 -1.00
C GLU A 27 5.01 0.22 0.13
N ILE A 28 5.87 -0.80 0.30
CA ILE A 28 6.96 -0.78 1.28
C ILE A 28 7.89 0.41 1.03
N ARG A 29 8.25 0.67 -0.23
CA ARG A 29 9.05 1.85 -0.60
C ARG A 29 8.39 3.16 -0.23
N ASN A 30 7.08 3.29 -0.47
CA ASN A 30 6.33 4.50 -0.12
C ASN A 30 6.31 4.72 1.39
N MET A 31 6.04 3.66 2.15
CA MET A 31 5.90 3.71 3.62
C MET A 31 7.25 3.86 4.34
N GLN A 32 8.35 3.50 3.70
CA GLN A 32 9.71 3.70 4.21
C GLN A 32 10.30 5.08 3.90
N ARG A 33 9.60 5.94 3.14
CA ARG A 33 10.08 7.31 2.90
C ARG A 33 10.28 8.06 4.21
N PRO A 34 11.33 8.90 4.36
CA PRO A 34 11.63 9.60 5.61
C PRO A 34 10.46 10.44 6.16
N GLU A 35 9.62 10.97 5.28
CA GLU A 35 8.46 11.79 5.65
C GLU A 35 7.28 10.95 6.18
N ILE A 36 7.29 9.62 5.96
CA ILE A 36 6.24 8.69 6.37
C ILE A 36 6.75 7.76 7.46
N GLY A 37 7.79 6.96 7.19
CA GLY A 37 8.49 6.14 8.18
C GLY A 37 7.67 5.06 8.91
N GLU A 38 6.53 4.65 8.37
CA GLU A 38 5.62 3.68 9.02
C GLU A 38 6.11 2.25 8.90
N LEU A 39 6.75 1.92 7.77
CA LEU A 39 7.30 0.59 7.50
C LEU A 39 8.78 0.69 7.15
N SER A 40 9.54 -0.36 7.45
CA SER A 40 10.92 -0.49 6.98
C SER A 40 11.25 -1.93 6.62
N GLU A 41 12.04 -2.13 5.57
CA GLU A 41 12.67 -3.41 5.27
C GLU A 41 13.49 -3.93 6.46
N PRO A 42 13.63 -5.26 6.58
CA PRO A 42 14.55 -5.85 7.56
C PRO A 42 15.95 -5.25 7.41
N TYR A 43 16.52 -4.82 8.54
CA TYR A 43 17.86 -4.22 8.59
C TYR A 43 18.80 -5.08 9.43
N GLU A 44 19.86 -5.58 8.80
CA GLU A 44 20.87 -6.39 9.49
C GLU A 44 21.93 -5.50 10.15
N SER A 45 22.47 -5.93 11.30
CA SER A 45 23.42 -5.15 12.10
C SER A 45 24.72 -4.79 11.35
N LYS A 46 25.08 -5.55 10.31
CA LYS A 46 26.26 -5.31 9.46
C LYS A 46 25.94 -4.61 8.14
N GLN A 47 24.69 -4.24 7.89
CA GLN A 47 24.26 -3.70 6.61
C GLN A 47 24.71 -2.24 6.44
N VAL A 48 25.59 -1.99 5.48
CA VAL A 48 26.00 -0.63 5.12
C VAL A 48 24.93 -0.01 4.21
N GLY A 49 24.23 1.00 4.72
CA GLY A 49 23.13 1.64 4.00
C GLY A 49 23.58 2.64 2.92
N SER A 50 24.72 3.31 3.14
CA SER A 50 25.38 4.20 2.18
C SER A 50 26.85 4.42 2.59
N SER A 51 27.73 4.68 1.62
CA SER A 51 29.17 4.90 1.86
C SER A 51 29.47 6.15 2.67
N THR A 52 28.66 7.21 2.55
CA THR A 52 28.89 8.51 3.20
C THR A 52 27.84 8.87 4.25
N MET A 53 26.72 8.15 4.29
CA MET A 53 25.62 8.41 5.23
C MET A 53 25.28 7.14 6.03
N PRO A 54 25.91 6.92 7.19
CA PRO A 54 25.74 5.69 7.99
C PRO A 54 24.30 5.45 8.46
N HIS A 55 23.51 6.51 8.61
CA HIS A 55 22.11 6.43 9.05
C HIS A 55 21.12 6.09 7.91
N LYS A 56 21.56 6.08 6.64
CA LYS A 56 20.66 5.97 5.48
C LYS A 56 20.13 4.56 5.31
N ARG A 57 18.82 4.36 5.51
CA ARG A 57 18.15 3.06 5.33
C ARG A 57 17.29 3.04 4.07
N ASN A 58 17.81 2.46 2.99
CA ASN A 58 17.10 2.41 1.70
C ASN A 58 16.30 1.10 1.53
N PRO A 59 15.09 1.15 0.93
CA PRO A 59 14.29 -0.01 0.58
C PRO A 59 14.82 -0.72 -0.68
N HIS A 60 16.11 -1.04 -0.68
CA HIS A 60 16.85 -1.49 -1.86
C HIS A 60 16.39 -2.87 -2.36
N LYS A 61 15.87 -3.74 -1.48
CA LYS A 61 15.35 -5.05 -1.91
C LYS A 61 14.03 -4.88 -2.66
N SER A 62 13.15 -4.01 -2.18
CA SER A 62 11.90 -3.63 -2.82
C SER A 62 12.14 -2.89 -4.13
N GLU A 63 13.12 -1.99 -4.19
CA GLU A 63 13.55 -1.34 -5.44
C GLU A 63 14.00 -2.36 -6.48
N ARG A 64 14.77 -3.38 -6.05
CA ARG A 64 15.20 -4.47 -6.92
C ARG A 64 14.02 -5.29 -7.43
N ILE A 65 13.04 -5.61 -6.58
CA ILE A 65 11.79 -6.30 -7.00
C ILE A 65 11.06 -5.48 -8.07
N CYS A 66 10.88 -4.17 -7.87
CA CYS A 66 10.25 -3.30 -8.87
C CYS A 66 11.05 -3.28 -10.19
N SER A 67 12.38 -3.31 -10.14
CA SER A 67 13.23 -3.35 -11.32
C SER A 67 13.08 -4.66 -12.10
N LEU A 68 13.13 -5.81 -11.41
CA LEU A 68 13.02 -7.14 -12.01
C LEU A 68 11.64 -7.42 -12.61
N ALA A 69 10.57 -6.91 -11.99
CA ALA A 69 9.21 -7.04 -12.52
C ALA A 69 9.07 -6.44 -13.94
N ARG A 70 9.83 -5.39 -14.26
CA ARG A 70 9.85 -4.77 -15.61
C ARG A 70 10.41 -5.72 -16.66
N ILE A 71 11.44 -6.51 -16.30
CA ILE A 71 12.04 -7.51 -17.20
C ILE A 71 11.03 -8.63 -17.48
N LEU A 72 10.35 -9.13 -16.44
CA LEU A 72 9.36 -10.21 -16.63
C LEU A 72 8.21 -9.78 -17.54
N ARG A 73 7.73 -8.54 -17.40
CA ARG A 73 6.73 -7.98 -18.32
C ARG A 73 7.25 -7.88 -19.76
N ALA A 74 8.48 -7.43 -19.95
CA ALA A 74 9.07 -7.32 -21.29
C ALA A 74 9.16 -8.69 -21.98
N ASN A 75 9.48 -9.75 -21.24
CA ASN A 75 9.57 -11.10 -21.78
C ASN A 75 8.22 -11.67 -22.25
N VAL A 76 7.08 -11.14 -21.80
CA VAL A 76 5.75 -11.54 -22.30
C VAL A 76 5.59 -11.19 -23.77
N LEU A 77 6.09 -10.02 -24.20
CA LEU A 77 5.98 -9.60 -25.59
C LEU A 77 6.66 -10.60 -26.53
N VAL A 78 7.88 -11.02 -26.19
CA VAL A 78 8.62 -12.04 -26.96
C VAL A 78 7.85 -13.37 -27.00
N ALA A 79 7.24 -13.77 -25.88
CA ALA A 79 6.47 -15.01 -25.81
C ALA A 79 5.19 -14.96 -26.67
N LEU A 80 4.53 -13.79 -26.77
CA LEU A 80 3.38 -13.58 -27.64
C LEU A 80 3.78 -13.61 -29.13
N GLU A 81 4.91 -12.99 -29.48
CA GLU A 81 5.44 -13.00 -30.85
C GLU A 81 5.80 -14.43 -31.33
N ASN A 82 6.19 -15.32 -30.41
CA ASN A 82 6.47 -16.73 -30.72
C ASN A 82 5.25 -17.58 -31.07
N ILE A 83 4.02 -17.06 -30.97
CA ILE A 83 2.80 -17.83 -31.26
C ILE A 83 2.63 -18.07 -32.77
N SER A 84 2.96 -17.07 -33.58
CA SER A 84 2.69 -17.08 -35.03
C SER A 84 3.80 -17.80 -35.82
N LEU A 85 3.88 -19.12 -35.67
CA LEU A 85 4.82 -19.96 -36.43
C LEU A 85 4.31 -20.28 -37.85
N GLU A 86 5.23 -20.50 -38.78
CA GLU A 86 4.94 -20.89 -40.16
C GLU A 86 4.51 -22.37 -40.26
N HIS A 87 3.27 -22.60 -40.70
CA HIS A 87 2.70 -23.92 -41.01
C HIS A 87 2.93 -24.98 -39.90
N GLU A 88 3.55 -26.09 -40.29
CA GLU A 88 4.16 -27.20 -39.54
C GLU A 88 4.97 -26.84 -38.30
N ARG A 89 5.79 -25.78 -38.39
CA ARG A 89 6.76 -25.24 -37.42
C ARG A 89 7.93 -24.59 -38.15
N ASP A 90 8.30 -23.37 -37.76
CA ASP A 90 9.65 -22.82 -37.95
C ASP A 90 10.47 -22.84 -36.64
N LEU A 91 11.70 -22.34 -36.66
CA LEU A 91 12.62 -22.36 -35.50
C LEU A 91 12.85 -20.98 -34.87
N THR A 92 12.12 -19.94 -35.28
CA THR A 92 12.32 -18.55 -34.84
C THR A 92 12.16 -18.38 -33.32
N ASN A 93 11.27 -19.16 -32.72
CA ASN A 93 11.06 -19.20 -31.28
C ASN A 93 12.27 -19.78 -30.50
N SER A 94 13.01 -20.73 -31.07
CA SER A 94 13.98 -21.54 -30.30
C SER A 94 15.14 -20.72 -29.73
N ALA A 95 15.65 -19.73 -30.47
CA ALA A 95 16.79 -18.94 -30.01
C ALA A 95 16.40 -18.03 -28.84
N ASN A 96 15.25 -17.37 -28.92
CA ASN A 96 14.79 -16.44 -27.89
C ASN A 96 14.26 -17.17 -26.64
N GLU A 97 13.66 -18.36 -26.79
CA GLU A 97 13.19 -19.21 -25.69
C GLU A 97 14.32 -19.62 -24.74
N ARG A 98 15.55 -19.77 -25.26
CA ARG A 98 16.76 -20.03 -24.46
C ARG A 98 17.14 -18.88 -23.52
N TYR A 99 16.61 -17.68 -23.75
CA TYR A 99 16.79 -16.54 -22.87
C TYR A 99 15.57 -16.32 -21.98
N ILE A 100 14.38 -16.19 -22.60
CA ILE A 100 13.19 -15.74 -21.87
C ILE A 100 12.69 -16.77 -20.86
N PHE A 101 12.83 -18.08 -21.13
CA PHE A 101 12.39 -19.10 -20.18
C PHE A 101 13.29 -19.16 -18.94
N PRO A 102 14.60 -19.46 -19.03
CA PRO A 102 15.43 -19.57 -17.84
C PRO A 102 15.48 -18.26 -17.07
N SER A 103 15.60 -17.11 -17.75
CA SER A 103 15.67 -15.82 -17.08
C SER A 103 14.38 -15.48 -16.32
N SER A 104 13.19 -15.74 -16.89
CA SER A 104 11.92 -15.45 -16.19
C SER A 104 11.71 -16.35 -14.98
N PHE A 105 11.97 -17.65 -15.08
CA PHE A 105 11.80 -18.58 -13.96
C PHE A 105 12.79 -18.28 -12.82
N ILE A 106 14.08 -18.10 -13.13
CA ILE A 106 15.11 -17.79 -12.13
C ILE A 106 14.83 -16.44 -11.48
N THR A 107 14.44 -15.44 -12.27
CA THR A 107 14.15 -14.11 -11.74
C THR A 107 12.91 -14.13 -10.84
N LEU A 108 11.84 -14.84 -11.22
CA LEU A 108 10.66 -14.94 -10.37
C LEU A 108 10.95 -15.67 -9.06
N ASP A 109 11.70 -16.78 -9.09
CA ASP A 109 12.13 -17.49 -7.88
C ASP A 109 12.90 -16.56 -6.94
N TYR A 110 13.84 -15.79 -7.49
CA TYR A 110 14.56 -14.78 -6.72
C TYR A 110 13.64 -13.71 -6.12
N MET A 111 12.70 -13.16 -6.92
CA MET A 111 11.75 -12.16 -6.45
C MET A 111 10.88 -12.70 -5.32
N LEU A 112 10.38 -13.93 -5.43
CA LEU A 112 9.57 -14.58 -4.38
C LEU A 112 10.36 -14.73 -3.08
N LYS A 113 11.61 -15.23 -3.16
CA LYS A 113 12.49 -15.35 -1.99
C LYS A 113 12.78 -14.00 -1.34
N GLN A 114 13.03 -12.96 -2.13
CA GLN A 114 13.25 -11.61 -1.59
C GLN A 114 11.99 -11.05 -0.95
N THR A 115 10.82 -11.18 -1.59
CA THR A 115 9.56 -10.72 -1.00
C THR A 115 9.26 -11.44 0.32
N GLN A 116 9.45 -12.77 0.37
CA GLN A 116 9.28 -13.54 1.60
C GLN A 116 10.20 -13.04 2.71
N TYR A 117 11.49 -12.84 2.42
CA TYR A 117 12.44 -12.31 3.40
C TYR A 117 12.02 -10.92 3.92
N ILE A 118 11.60 -10.03 3.02
CA ILE A 118 11.15 -8.68 3.39
C ILE A 118 9.92 -8.76 4.30
N LEU A 119 8.90 -9.52 3.91
CA LEU A 119 7.66 -9.63 4.68
C LEU A 119 7.87 -10.28 6.05
N TRP A 120 8.76 -11.26 6.15
CA TRP A 120 9.05 -11.95 7.41
C TRP A 120 9.76 -11.06 8.44
N GLY A 121 10.63 -10.15 7.97
CA GLY A 121 11.37 -9.23 8.84
C GLY A 121 10.89 -7.78 8.73
N LEU A 122 9.69 -7.54 8.18
CA LEU A 122 9.15 -6.19 7.98
C LEU A 122 9.02 -5.49 9.33
N GLN A 123 9.62 -4.31 9.46
CA GLN A 123 9.54 -3.52 10.68
C GLN A 123 8.35 -2.56 10.58
N ILE A 124 7.48 -2.57 11.59
CA ILE A 124 6.31 -1.69 11.70
C ILE A 124 6.56 -0.71 12.83
N ASN A 125 6.57 0.59 12.52
CA ASN A 125 6.77 1.66 13.48
C ASN A 125 5.42 2.21 13.94
N LYS A 126 4.90 1.65 15.04
CA LYS A 126 3.57 2.01 15.56
C LYS A 126 3.53 3.46 16.05
N GLU A 127 4.62 3.94 16.64
CA GLU A 127 4.76 5.31 17.12
C GLU A 127 4.66 6.30 15.96
N GLN A 128 5.32 6.00 14.84
CA GLN A 128 5.25 6.84 13.64
C GLN A 128 3.87 6.79 12.98
N ILE A 129 3.21 5.62 12.95
CA ILE A 129 1.81 5.51 12.47
C ILE A 129 0.90 6.42 13.31
N SER A 130 1.00 6.36 14.64
CA SER A 130 0.23 7.24 15.53
C SER A 130 0.55 8.71 15.29
N HIS A 131 1.82 9.07 15.09
CA HIS A 131 2.20 10.43 14.75
C HIS A 131 1.60 10.90 13.42
N ASN A 132 1.63 10.05 12.39
CA ASN A 132 1.12 10.37 11.06
C ASN A 132 -0.38 10.59 11.05
N LEU A 133 -1.14 9.81 11.83
CA LEU A 133 -2.58 10.03 12.02
C LEU A 133 -2.88 11.42 12.62
N GLU A 134 -2.01 11.93 13.46
CA GLU A 134 -2.13 13.25 14.08
C GLU A 134 -1.67 14.42 13.20
N LEU A 135 -1.04 14.19 12.04
CA LEU A 135 -0.54 15.25 11.16
C LEU A 135 -1.64 16.21 10.71
N THR A 136 -2.84 15.69 10.48
CA THR A 136 -4.02 16.50 10.11
C THR A 136 -4.82 16.98 11.31
N LYS A 137 -4.35 16.73 12.54
CA LYS A 137 -4.97 17.15 13.80
C LYS A 137 -6.46 16.79 13.88
N GLY A 138 -6.77 15.54 13.54
CA GLY A 138 -8.11 14.96 13.57
C GLY A 138 -9.01 15.31 12.38
N LEU A 139 -8.57 16.12 11.42
CA LEU A 139 -9.40 16.51 10.27
C LEU A 139 -9.88 15.31 9.43
N PHE A 140 -9.06 14.25 9.33
CA PHE A 140 -9.45 13.04 8.59
C PHE A 140 -10.65 12.30 9.20
N LEU A 141 -10.99 12.55 10.47
CA LEU A 141 -12.14 11.96 11.17
C LEU A 141 -13.41 12.84 11.09
N ALA A 142 -13.38 13.95 10.34
CA ALA A 142 -14.50 14.86 10.19
C ALA A 142 -15.78 14.16 9.66
N GLU A 143 -15.64 13.20 8.74
CA GLU A 143 -16.76 12.40 8.23
C GLU A 143 -17.48 11.67 9.37
N ARG A 144 -16.72 11.02 10.27
CA ARG A 144 -17.26 10.26 11.39
C ARG A 144 -18.08 11.14 12.33
N VAL A 145 -17.62 12.37 12.58
CA VAL A 145 -18.35 13.36 13.38
C VAL A 145 -19.66 13.74 12.70
N MET A 146 -19.63 14.06 11.40
CA MET A 146 -20.82 14.46 10.64
C MET A 146 -21.90 13.36 10.64
N ILE A 147 -21.50 12.10 10.41
CA ILE A 147 -22.41 10.95 10.46
C ILE A 147 -23.01 10.80 11.85
N THR A 148 -22.21 10.96 12.90
CA THR A 148 -22.67 10.79 14.28
C THR A 148 -23.64 11.89 14.70
N LEU A 149 -23.38 13.15 14.34
CA LEU A 149 -24.31 14.27 14.56
C LEU A 149 -25.65 14.01 13.87
N THR A 150 -25.62 13.49 12.64
CA THR A 150 -26.84 13.13 11.91
C THR A 150 -27.63 12.03 12.62
N LYS A 151 -26.95 10.98 13.12
CA LYS A 151 -27.58 9.91 13.92
C LYS A 151 -28.17 10.41 15.24
N LYS A 152 -27.64 11.50 15.80
CA LYS A 152 -28.15 12.16 17.01
C LYS A 152 -29.30 13.13 16.75
N GLY A 153 -29.77 13.24 15.50
CA GLY A 153 -30.96 14.00 15.13
C GLY A 153 -30.71 15.35 14.46
N MET A 154 -29.45 15.71 14.20
CA MET A 154 -29.12 16.91 13.40
C MET A 154 -29.45 16.67 11.92
N GLY A 155 -29.96 17.69 11.23
CA GLY A 155 -30.18 17.59 9.78
C GLY A 155 -28.86 17.37 9.05
N ARG A 156 -28.83 16.51 8.02
CA ARG A 156 -27.58 16.18 7.30
C ARG A 156 -26.85 17.43 6.77
N GLN A 157 -27.60 18.38 6.20
CA GLN A 157 -27.02 19.61 5.65
C GLN A 157 -26.45 20.51 6.74
N GLU A 158 -27.12 20.56 7.89
CA GLU A 158 -26.69 21.29 9.07
C GLU A 158 -25.43 20.67 9.69
N ALA A 159 -25.40 19.34 9.85
CA ALA A 159 -24.23 18.61 10.35
C ALA A 159 -23.02 18.78 9.43
N HIS A 160 -23.23 18.69 8.12
CA HIS A 160 -22.18 18.94 7.13
C HIS A 160 -21.63 20.37 7.26
N GLU A 161 -22.50 21.37 7.29
CA GLU A 161 -22.07 22.77 7.37
C GLU A 161 -21.34 23.08 8.69
N LEU A 162 -21.84 22.57 9.81
CA LEU A 162 -21.19 22.70 11.12
C LEU A 162 -19.77 22.10 11.11
N VAL A 163 -19.63 20.86 10.64
CA VAL A 163 -18.32 20.18 10.60
C VAL A 163 -17.39 20.87 9.60
N ARG A 164 -17.91 21.34 8.45
CA ARG A 164 -17.14 22.09 7.45
C ARG A 164 -16.56 23.38 8.05
N VAL A 165 -17.38 24.19 8.73
CA VAL A 165 -16.95 25.44 9.37
C VAL A 165 -15.91 25.15 10.47
N CYS A 166 -16.17 24.17 11.33
CA CYS A 166 -15.22 23.79 12.39
C CYS A 166 -13.90 23.25 11.82
N SER A 167 -13.95 22.50 10.72
CA SER A 167 -12.76 21.96 10.04
C SER A 167 -11.91 23.07 9.42
N GLN A 168 -12.55 24.07 8.80
CA GLN A 168 -11.85 25.24 8.27
C GLN A 168 -11.22 26.07 9.39
N GLU A 169 -11.94 26.27 10.50
CA GLU A 169 -11.39 26.96 11.66
C GLU A 169 -10.19 26.21 12.26
N ALA A 170 -10.29 24.89 12.44
CA ALA A 170 -9.21 24.05 12.94
C ALA A 170 -7.96 24.13 12.05
N TYR A 171 -8.16 24.08 10.72
CA TYR A 171 -7.10 24.21 9.74
C TYR A 171 -6.43 25.58 9.79
N SER A 172 -7.21 26.67 9.71
CA SER A 172 -6.68 28.04 9.73
C SER A 172 -5.95 28.39 11.03
N LYS A 173 -6.41 27.88 12.17
CA LYS A 173 -5.78 28.13 13.48
C LYS A 173 -4.68 27.12 13.82
N GLY A 174 -4.52 26.06 13.02
CA GLY A 174 -3.57 24.99 13.30
C GLY A 174 -3.85 24.26 14.62
N ILE A 175 -5.12 24.09 15.00
CA ILE A 175 -5.54 23.40 16.23
C ILE A 175 -6.31 22.12 15.88
N HIS A 176 -6.42 21.22 16.85
CA HIS A 176 -7.13 19.95 16.66
C HIS A 176 -8.63 20.16 16.48
N LEU A 177 -9.25 19.48 15.50
CA LEU A 177 -10.68 19.60 15.20
C LEU A 177 -11.56 19.31 16.42
N GLN A 178 -11.18 18.30 17.21
CA GLN A 178 -11.83 17.99 18.49
C GLN A 178 -11.99 19.25 19.37
N LYS A 179 -10.94 20.06 19.53
CA LYS A 179 -10.99 21.26 20.40
C LYS A 179 -11.99 22.31 19.88
N VAL A 180 -12.10 22.45 18.55
CA VAL A 180 -13.06 23.38 17.93
C VAL A 180 -14.49 22.90 18.17
N LEU A 181 -14.74 21.61 17.97
CA LEU A 181 -16.05 20.99 18.22
C LEU A 181 -16.43 21.01 19.71
N GLU A 182 -15.46 20.78 20.60
CA GLU A 182 -15.61 20.93 22.04
C GLU A 182 -15.92 22.37 22.49
N ALA A 183 -15.70 23.38 21.64
CA ALA A 183 -16.10 24.77 21.91
C ALA A 183 -17.45 25.13 21.27
N ASN A 184 -17.89 24.37 20.27
CA ASN A 184 -19.09 24.65 19.50
C ASN A 184 -20.37 24.31 20.30
N LYS A 185 -21.27 25.30 20.43
CA LYS A 185 -22.51 25.16 21.22
C LYS A 185 -23.48 24.14 20.65
N GLU A 186 -23.65 24.08 19.33
CA GLU A 186 -24.57 23.13 18.69
C GLU A 186 -24.05 21.69 18.78
N CYS A 187 -22.73 21.50 18.67
CA CYS A 187 -22.11 20.19 18.87
C CYS A 187 -22.31 19.70 20.32
N LYS A 188 -22.08 20.56 21.32
CA LYS A 188 -22.26 20.23 22.75
C LYS A 188 -23.68 19.81 23.13
N LYS A 189 -24.70 20.28 22.41
CA LYS A 189 -26.10 19.90 22.67
C LYS A 189 -26.36 18.42 22.36
N LEU A 190 -25.60 17.85 21.42
CA LEU A 190 -25.84 16.50 20.89
C LEU A 190 -24.77 15.49 21.27
N LEU A 191 -23.53 15.93 21.50
CA LEU A 191 -22.39 15.08 21.82
C LEU A 191 -21.75 15.52 23.14
N SER A 192 -21.57 14.56 24.03
CA SER A 192 -20.78 14.73 25.24
C SER A 192 -19.28 14.81 24.94
N LEU A 193 -18.50 15.32 25.90
CA LEU A 193 -17.03 15.33 25.79
C LEU A 193 -16.42 13.93 25.66
N HIS A 194 -17.05 12.93 26.27
CA HIS A 194 -16.59 11.54 26.19
C HIS A 194 -16.80 10.97 24.79
N GLU A 195 -18.00 11.16 24.22
CA GLU A 195 -18.31 10.74 22.86
C GLU A 195 -17.41 11.45 21.83
N LEU A 196 -17.15 12.75 22.01
CA LEU A 196 -16.22 13.48 21.14
C LEU A 196 -14.82 12.87 21.18
N LYS A 197 -14.27 12.58 22.38
CA LYS A 197 -12.96 11.93 22.50
C LYS A 197 -12.92 10.58 21.79
N GLU A 198 -13.97 9.76 21.92
CA GLU A 198 -14.06 8.47 21.25
C GLU A 198 -14.13 8.62 19.71
N LEU A 199 -14.86 9.60 19.20
CA LEU A 199 -14.92 9.88 17.77
C LEU A 199 -13.55 10.23 17.16
N PHE A 200 -12.68 10.88 17.94
CA PHE A 200 -11.33 11.24 17.53
C PHE A 200 -10.27 10.18 17.82
N ASP A 201 -10.63 9.05 18.44
CA ASP A 201 -9.75 7.88 18.54
C ASP A 201 -9.79 7.06 17.24
N PRO A 202 -8.70 7.01 16.44
CA PRO A 202 -8.69 6.29 15.18
C PRO A 202 -8.83 4.77 15.35
N SER A 203 -8.44 4.22 16.50
CA SER A 203 -8.51 2.78 16.77
C SER A 203 -9.95 2.27 16.85
N THR A 204 -10.90 3.17 17.14
CA THR A 204 -12.34 2.86 17.16
C THR A 204 -13.00 3.08 15.79
N TYR A 205 -12.25 3.46 14.76
CA TYR A 205 -12.73 3.71 13.40
C TYR A 205 -12.12 2.77 12.34
N ILE A 206 -12.00 1.48 12.69
CA ILE A 206 -11.41 0.45 11.82
C ILE A 206 -12.42 -0.25 10.88
N GLY A 207 -13.72 0.06 10.99
CA GLY A 207 -14.76 -0.46 10.11
C GLY A 207 -14.81 -1.99 10.05
N GLN A 208 -14.60 -2.55 8.85
CA GLN A 208 -14.58 -4.00 8.62
C GLN A 208 -13.15 -4.56 8.46
N ALA A 209 -12.11 -3.78 8.80
CA ALA A 209 -10.72 -4.17 8.54
C ALA A 209 -10.37 -5.57 9.08
N GLU A 210 -10.69 -5.86 10.34
CA GLU A 210 -10.43 -7.17 10.95
C GLU A 210 -11.15 -8.31 10.21
N LYS A 211 -12.44 -8.12 9.88
CA LYS A 211 -13.25 -9.12 9.17
C LYS A 211 -12.70 -9.42 7.79
N LEU A 212 -12.22 -8.40 7.08
CA LEU A 212 -11.62 -8.56 5.75
C LEU A 212 -10.29 -9.33 5.83
N VAL A 213 -9.47 -9.03 6.84
CA VAL A 213 -8.21 -9.76 7.08
C VAL A 213 -8.49 -11.22 7.42
N GLU A 214 -9.40 -11.49 8.36
CA GLU A 214 -9.78 -12.85 8.73
C GLU A 214 -10.32 -13.67 7.56
N LYS A 215 -11.15 -13.05 6.71
CA LYS A 215 -11.66 -13.70 5.50
C LYS A 215 -10.52 -14.07 4.55
N SER A 216 -9.60 -13.13 4.31
CA SER A 216 -8.49 -13.32 3.36
C SER A 216 -7.48 -14.38 3.82
N VAL A 217 -7.34 -14.62 5.13
CA VAL A 217 -6.43 -15.64 5.68
C VAL A 217 -7.06 -17.05 5.66
N LYS A 218 -8.39 -17.15 5.64
CA LYS A 218 -9.11 -18.43 5.63
C LYS A 218 -9.31 -19.01 4.22
N GLU A 219 -9.31 -18.17 3.20
CA GLU A 219 -9.33 -18.56 1.77
C GLU A 219 -7.98 -19.13 1.34
#